data_AF-A0A841CFL5-F1
#
_entry.id   AF-A0A841CFL5-F1
#
_cell.length_a   1.000
_cell.length_b   1.000
_cell.length_c   1.000
_cell.angle_alpha   90.00
_cell.angle_beta   90.00
_cell.angle_gamma   90.00
#
_symmetry.space_group_name_H-M   'P 1'
#
loop_
_entity.id
_entity.type
_entity.pdbx_description
1 polymer ?
#
loop_
_entity_poly.entity_id
_entity_poly.type
_entity_poly.pdbx_seq_one_letter_code
_entity_poly.pdbx_strand_id
1 'polypeptide(L)'
;MNEIWIVLAALAVGVVLGAFVPVPGLVRTSRKPEAAHDRNRLRELLNAADDLEYGLNTVLNFGPLSASELTSVDLPAKFERVVRTGLVDRDTLHGLRTHTERIALHPYPEPRELLSAVREDDASVWLVLREAVGSGAAQHLAAAKARECLDVIRDGLRRDLDVQKELVSV
;
A
#
# COMPACT_ATOMS: atom_id res chain seq x y z
N MET A 1 38.83 -62.34 21.94
CA MET A 1 39.44 -61.28 21.10
C MET A 1 39.08 -61.51 19.62
N ASN A 2 37.84 -61.27 19.17
CA ASN A 2 37.53 -61.32 17.72
C ASN A 2 36.26 -60.57 17.25
N GLU A 3 35.55 -59.81 18.10
CA GLU A 3 34.27 -59.20 17.72
C GLU A 3 34.35 -57.70 17.36
N ILE A 4 35.50 -57.06 17.53
CA ILE A 4 35.63 -55.60 17.34
C ILE A 4 36.00 -55.23 15.88
N TRP A 5 36.50 -56.18 15.08
CA TRP A 5 36.99 -55.88 13.72
C TRP A 5 35.89 -55.85 12.64
N ILE A 6 34.74 -56.47 12.87
CA ILE A 6 33.66 -56.55 11.86
C ILE A 6 32.83 -55.24 11.82
N VAL A 7 32.66 -54.57 12.96
CA VAL A 7 31.88 -53.33 13.05
C VAL A 7 32.59 -52.16 12.36
N LEU A 8 33.92 -52.15 12.35
CA LEU A 8 34.71 -51.09 11.71
C LEU A 8 34.79 -51.21 10.18
N ALA A 9 34.65 -52.42 9.63
CA ALA A 9 34.61 -52.63 8.18
C ALA A 9 33.29 -52.15 7.55
N ALA A 10 32.16 -52.27 8.26
CA ALA A 10 30.86 -51.85 7.75
C ALA A 10 30.70 -50.32 7.67
N LEU A 11 31.35 -49.57 8.58
CA LEU A 11 31.22 -48.12 8.65
C LEU A 11 32.09 -47.39 7.60
N ALA A 12 33.20 -48.00 7.16
CA ALA A 12 34.05 -47.45 6.10
C ALA A 12 33.48 -47.67 4.69
N VAL A 13 32.77 -48.79 4.45
CA VAL A 13 32.16 -49.08 3.14
C VAL A 13 30.91 -48.22 2.89
N GLY A 14 30.16 -47.86 3.93
CA GLY A 14 28.97 -47.01 3.80
C GLY A 14 29.26 -45.54 3.45
N VAL A 15 30.43 -45.02 3.82
CA VAL A 15 30.79 -43.60 3.59
C VAL A 15 31.39 -43.37 2.19
N VAL A 16 32.07 -44.38 1.60
CA VAL A 16 32.69 -44.24 0.29
C VAL A 16 31.68 -44.46 -0.86
N LEU A 17 30.66 -45.31 -0.68
CA LEU A 17 29.62 -45.53 -1.69
C LEU A 17 28.53 -44.44 -1.71
N GLY A 18 28.40 -43.63 -0.66
CA GLY A 18 27.47 -42.49 -0.63
C GLY A 18 27.93 -41.27 -1.43
N ALA A 19 29.19 -41.22 -1.86
CA ALA A 19 29.79 -40.04 -2.50
C ALA A 19 29.77 -40.05 -4.05
N PHE A 20 29.35 -41.15 -4.70
CA PHE A 20 29.51 -41.33 -6.15
C PHE A 20 28.25 -41.77 -6.91
N VAL A 21 27.05 -41.64 -6.32
CA VAL A 21 25.80 -41.82 -7.07
C VAL A 21 25.15 -40.45 -7.31
N PRO A 22 25.33 -39.84 -8.49
CA PRO A 22 24.48 -38.74 -8.91
C PRO A 22 23.07 -39.32 -9.12
N VAL A 23 22.19 -39.12 -8.13
CA VAL A 23 20.76 -39.40 -8.29
C VAL A 23 20.23 -38.43 -9.36
N PRO A 24 19.80 -38.92 -10.54
CA PRO A 24 19.24 -38.06 -11.57
C PRO A 24 17.78 -37.82 -11.19
N GLY A 25 17.54 -36.85 -10.31
CA GLY A 25 16.18 -36.60 -9.83
C GLY A 25 16.00 -35.39 -8.93
N LEU A 26 16.98 -34.51 -8.80
CA LEU A 26 16.89 -33.34 -7.93
C LEU A 26 17.56 -32.12 -8.59
N VAL A 27 16.97 -31.66 -9.70
CA VAL A 27 16.97 -30.22 -9.97
C VAL A 27 15.60 -29.72 -9.56
N ARG A 28 15.36 -29.72 -8.24
CA ARG A 28 14.38 -28.81 -7.65
C ARG A 28 15.00 -27.44 -7.84
N THR A 29 14.73 -26.84 -8.99
CA THR A 29 15.15 -25.48 -9.35
C THR A 29 14.95 -24.61 -8.12
N SER A 30 16.06 -24.13 -7.55
CA SER A 30 16.07 -23.09 -6.53
C SER A 30 15.40 -21.87 -7.18
N ARG A 31 14.07 -21.80 -7.06
CA ARG A 31 13.27 -20.72 -7.61
C ARG A 31 13.63 -19.52 -6.77
N LYS A 32 14.46 -18.64 -7.34
CA LYS A 32 15.06 -17.44 -6.74
C LYS A 32 14.24 -16.87 -5.57
N PRO A 33 14.75 -16.86 -4.33
CA PRO A 33 14.07 -16.22 -3.20
C PRO A 33 13.82 -14.72 -3.44
N GLU A 34 14.65 -14.05 -4.25
CA GLU A 34 14.48 -12.66 -4.66
C GLU A 34 13.17 -12.42 -5.42
N ALA A 35 12.81 -13.28 -6.37
CA ALA A 35 11.59 -13.12 -7.17
C ALA A 35 10.31 -13.29 -6.34
N ALA A 36 10.36 -14.07 -5.26
CA ALA A 36 9.24 -14.20 -4.32
C ALA A 36 9.11 -12.96 -3.42
N HIS A 37 10.24 -12.39 -3.01
CA HIS A 37 10.30 -11.18 -2.19
C HIS A 37 9.78 -9.94 -2.94
N ASP A 38 10.20 -9.75 -4.19
CA ASP A 38 9.75 -8.62 -5.01
C ASP A 38 8.25 -8.67 -5.27
N ARG A 39 7.70 -9.86 -5.56
CA ARG A 39 6.24 -10.04 -5.72
C ARG A 39 5.46 -9.71 -4.45
N ASN A 40 6.01 -10.01 -3.27
CA ASN A 40 5.35 -9.67 -2.02
C ASN A 40 5.32 -8.15 -1.78
N ARG A 41 6.41 -7.43 -2.11
CA ARG A 41 6.43 -5.96 -2.03
C ARG A 41 5.45 -5.30 -3.00
N LEU A 42 5.35 -5.81 -4.24
CA LEU A 42 4.38 -5.31 -5.22
C LEU A 42 2.93 -5.54 -4.77
N ARG A 43 2.64 -6.69 -4.14
CA ARG A 43 1.32 -6.95 -3.53
C ARG A 43 1.04 -6.03 -2.35
N GLU A 44 2.04 -5.77 -1.52
CA GLU A 44 1.91 -4.84 -0.40
C GLU A 44 1.59 -3.42 -0.88
N LEU A 45 2.25 -2.96 -1.95
CA LEU A 45 1.95 -1.69 -2.61
C LEU A 45 0.54 -1.66 -3.17
N LEU A 46 0.08 -2.71 -3.84
CA LEU A 46 -1.31 -2.80 -4.32
C LEU A 46 -2.30 -2.63 -3.19
N ASN A 47 -2.14 -3.40 -2.13
CA ASN A 47 -3.06 -3.36 -0.99
C ASN A 47 -3.04 -1.97 -0.33
N ALA A 48 -1.86 -1.36 -0.18
CA ALA A 48 -1.74 -0.01 0.36
C ALA A 48 -2.37 1.05 -0.55
N ALA A 49 -2.23 0.92 -1.87
CA ALA A 49 -2.85 1.80 -2.83
C ALA A 49 -4.38 1.66 -2.84
N ASP A 50 -4.91 0.44 -2.81
CA ASP A 50 -6.35 0.17 -2.73
C ASP A 50 -6.93 0.70 -1.41
N ASP A 51 -6.22 0.56 -0.29
CA ASP A 51 -6.64 1.10 1.01
C ASP A 51 -6.69 2.63 1.03
N LEU A 52 -5.71 3.28 0.38
CA LEU A 52 -5.68 4.73 0.24
C LEU A 52 -6.75 5.22 -0.73
N GLU A 53 -6.95 4.53 -1.84
CA GLU A 53 -8.01 4.82 -2.80
C GLU A 53 -9.38 4.72 -2.13
N TYR A 54 -9.62 3.70 -1.32
CA TYR A 54 -10.85 3.59 -0.53
C TYR A 54 -11.06 4.83 0.34
N GLY A 55 -10.01 5.30 1.03
CA GLY A 55 -10.08 6.52 1.85
C GLY A 55 -10.39 7.78 1.03
N LEU A 56 -9.76 7.94 -0.14
CA LEU A 56 -10.01 9.07 -1.04
C LEU A 56 -11.41 9.01 -1.65
N ASN A 57 -11.89 7.82 -2.01
CA ASN A 57 -13.24 7.60 -2.48
C ASN A 57 -14.27 7.91 -1.39
N THR A 58 -13.96 7.73 -0.11
CA THR A 58 -14.83 8.19 0.97
C THR A 58 -15.04 9.70 0.92
N VAL A 59 -13.95 10.47 0.78
CA VAL A 59 -14.01 11.94 0.65
C VAL A 59 -14.77 12.36 -0.62
N LEU A 60 -14.61 11.63 -1.73
CA LEU A 60 -15.26 11.98 -2.99
C LEU A 60 -16.75 11.62 -3.03
N ASN A 61 -17.15 10.50 -2.43
CA ASN A 61 -18.50 9.94 -2.59
C ASN A 61 -19.45 10.28 -1.44
N PHE A 62 -18.97 10.38 -0.20
CA PHE A 62 -19.82 10.71 0.96
C PHE A 62 -19.94 12.22 1.19
N GLY A 63 -19.23 13.03 0.41
CA GLY A 63 -19.19 14.48 0.54
C GLY A 63 -18.02 14.94 1.41
N PRO A 64 -17.91 16.26 1.61
CA PRO A 64 -16.82 16.82 2.38
C PRO A 64 -16.94 16.45 3.85
N LEU A 65 -15.85 15.94 4.40
CA LEU A 65 -15.82 15.34 5.72
C LEU A 65 -15.43 16.38 6.77
N SER A 66 -16.06 16.30 7.94
CA SER A 66 -15.64 17.09 9.09
C SER A 66 -14.31 16.59 9.66
N ALA A 67 -13.72 17.34 10.59
CA ALA A 67 -12.44 16.95 11.20
C ALA A 67 -12.52 15.59 11.91
N SER A 68 -13.62 15.31 12.62
CA SER A 68 -13.85 14.03 13.28
C SER A 68 -14.02 12.86 12.29
N GLU A 69 -14.68 13.10 11.16
CA GLU A 69 -14.84 12.10 10.10
C GLU A 69 -13.53 11.84 9.36
N LEU A 70 -12.75 12.87 9.05
CA LEU A 70 -11.42 12.75 8.44
C LEU A 70 -10.46 11.94 9.32
N THR A 71 -10.55 12.10 10.64
CA THR A 71 -9.76 11.31 11.60
C THR A 71 -10.11 9.82 11.52
N SER A 72 -11.37 9.50 11.24
CA SER A 72 -11.85 8.11 11.11
C SER A 72 -11.43 7.46 9.79
N VAL A 73 -11.23 8.25 8.73
CA VAL A 73 -10.69 7.76 7.44
C VAL A 73 -9.19 7.48 7.53
N ASP A 74 -8.47 8.26 8.33
CA ASP A 74 -7.02 8.14 8.58
C ASP A 74 -6.18 8.06 7.29
N LEU A 75 -6.37 9.06 6.42
CA LEU A 75 -5.57 9.22 5.21
C LEU A 75 -4.04 9.26 5.49
N PRO A 76 -3.55 9.89 6.58
CA PRO A 76 -2.13 9.88 6.91
C PRO A 76 -1.59 8.46 7.12
N ALA A 77 -2.25 7.61 7.91
CA ALA A 77 -1.78 6.24 8.11
C ALA A 77 -1.83 5.40 6.82
N LYS A 78 -2.86 5.60 5.99
CA LYS A 78 -2.98 4.94 4.68
C LYS A 78 -1.85 5.38 3.74
N PHE A 79 -1.50 6.66 3.71
CA PHE A 79 -0.37 7.18 2.96
C PHE A 79 0.97 6.61 3.45
N GLU A 80 1.20 6.55 4.77
CA GLU A 80 2.42 6.00 5.35
C GLU A 80 2.63 4.52 4.98
N ARG A 81 1.55 3.75 4.78
CA ARG A 81 1.66 2.38 4.27
C ARG A 81 2.18 2.33 2.84
N VAL A 82 1.79 3.27 1.98
CA VAL A 82 2.35 3.39 0.62
C VAL A 82 3.83 3.75 0.69
N VAL A 83 4.20 4.73 1.53
CA VAL A 83 5.60 5.15 1.72
C VAL A 83 6.48 4.00 2.19
N ARG A 84 6.00 3.18 3.14
CA ARG A 84 6.75 2.05 3.71
C ARG A 84 7.17 1.00 2.68
N THR A 85 6.45 0.89 1.56
CA THR A 85 6.82 -0.03 0.49
C THR A 85 8.15 0.32 -0.17
N GLY A 86 8.52 1.62 -0.18
CA GLY A 86 9.75 2.12 -0.79
C GLY A 86 9.81 1.93 -2.31
N LEU A 87 8.68 1.60 -2.96
CA LEU A 87 8.60 1.28 -4.39
C LEU A 87 8.13 2.46 -5.25
N VAL A 88 7.64 3.54 -4.63
CA VAL A 88 7.09 4.71 -5.32
C VAL A 88 8.15 5.80 -5.42
N ASP A 89 8.20 6.49 -6.55
CA ASP A 89 9.11 7.61 -6.75
C ASP A 89 8.78 8.78 -5.80
N ARG A 90 9.81 9.58 -5.51
CA ARG A 90 9.71 10.67 -4.51
C ARG A 90 8.75 11.78 -4.93
N ASP A 91 8.65 12.05 -6.23
CA ASP A 91 7.84 13.16 -6.74
C ASP A 91 6.35 12.82 -6.66
N THR A 92 5.98 11.59 -7.01
CA THR A 92 4.62 11.06 -6.85
C THR A 92 4.24 10.96 -5.37
N LEU A 93 5.15 10.51 -4.50
CA LEU A 93 4.90 10.51 -3.05
C LEU A 93 4.71 11.93 -2.50
N HIS A 94 5.48 12.90 -2.99
CA HIS A 94 5.33 14.29 -2.58
C HIS A 94 3.98 14.87 -3.02
N GLY A 95 3.60 14.66 -4.28
CA GLY A 95 2.29 15.09 -4.80
C GLY A 95 1.14 14.48 -4.03
N LEU A 96 1.18 13.17 -3.79
CA LEU A 96 0.18 12.44 -3.02
C LEU A 96 0.06 12.99 -1.60
N ARG A 97 1.20 13.24 -0.92
CA ARG A 97 1.24 13.85 0.41
C ARG A 97 0.63 15.25 0.43
N THR A 98 1.03 16.11 -0.50
CA THR A 98 0.52 17.48 -0.58
C THR A 98 -1.00 17.49 -0.75
N HIS A 99 -1.54 16.60 -1.58
CA HIS A 99 -2.97 16.52 -1.80
C HIS A 99 -3.72 15.91 -0.61
N THR A 100 -3.19 14.89 0.05
CA THR A 100 -3.83 14.32 1.26
C THR A 100 -3.79 15.29 2.44
N GLU A 101 -2.69 16.02 2.65
CA GLU A 101 -2.59 17.07 3.66
C GLU A 101 -3.57 18.22 3.38
N ARG A 102 -3.75 18.59 2.10
CA ARG A 102 -4.70 19.64 1.72
C ARG A 102 -6.15 19.28 2.03
N ILE A 103 -6.52 18.00 2.00
CA ILE A 103 -7.86 17.56 2.45
C ILE A 103 -8.04 17.90 3.94
N ALA A 104 -7.03 17.61 4.77
CA ALA A 104 -7.09 17.85 6.21
C ALA A 104 -7.09 19.35 6.60
N LEU A 105 -6.55 20.23 5.74
CA LEU A 105 -6.53 21.67 5.97
C LEU A 105 -7.88 22.37 5.75
N HIS A 106 -8.84 21.68 5.14
CA HIS A 106 -10.14 22.25 4.80
C HIS A 106 -11.29 21.40 5.35
N PRO A 107 -11.35 21.13 6.67
CA PRO A 107 -12.43 20.34 7.25
C PRO A 107 -13.79 21.00 6.98
N TYR A 108 -14.80 20.17 6.76
CA TYR A 108 -16.18 20.64 6.71
C TYR A 108 -16.65 21.03 8.13
N PRO A 109 -17.51 22.05 8.29
CA PRO A 109 -18.02 22.42 9.60
C PRO A 109 -18.68 21.26 10.32
N GLU A 110 -18.44 21.14 11.62
CA GLU A 110 -19.05 20.08 12.42
C GLU A 110 -20.57 20.29 12.55
N PRO A 111 -21.38 19.23 12.71
CA PRO A 111 -22.84 19.36 12.83
C PRO A 111 -23.27 20.33 13.94
N ARG A 112 -22.52 20.40 15.04
CA ARG A 112 -22.76 21.33 16.15
C ARG A 112 -22.57 22.80 15.75
N GLU A 113 -21.64 23.09 14.84
CA GLU A 113 -21.32 24.45 14.35
C GLU A 113 -22.43 24.94 13.42
N LEU A 114 -22.93 24.05 12.56
CA LEU A 114 -24.11 24.31 11.73
C LEU A 114 -25.34 24.61 12.60
N LEU A 115 -25.57 23.81 13.64
CA LEU A 115 -26.69 24.01 14.56
C LEU A 115 -26.55 25.28 15.42
N SER A 116 -25.33 25.64 15.85
CA SER A 116 -25.11 26.89 16.59
C SER A 116 -25.36 28.11 15.71
N ALA A 117 -24.94 28.09 14.44
CA ALA A 117 -25.17 29.19 13.52
C ALA A 117 -26.67 29.46 13.30
N VAL A 118 -27.46 28.39 13.13
CA VAL A 118 -28.93 28.49 12.99
C VAL A 118 -29.61 29.10 14.23
N ARG A 119 -29.02 28.91 15.41
CA ARG A 119 -29.58 29.46 16.66
C ARG A 119 -29.22 30.92 16.90
N GLU A 120 -28.20 31.43 16.23
CA GLU A 120 -27.68 32.78 16.43
C GLU A 120 -28.44 33.78 15.56
N ASP A 121 -28.19 33.78 14.26
CA ASP A 121 -28.91 34.59 13.27
C ASP A 121 -28.65 34.12 11.82
N ASP A 122 -29.36 34.73 10.87
CA ASP A 122 -29.23 34.42 9.45
C ASP A 122 -27.85 34.78 8.87
N ALA A 123 -27.15 35.76 9.45
CA ALA A 123 -25.83 36.17 9.00
C ALA A 123 -24.77 35.11 9.33
N SER A 124 -24.81 34.55 10.54
CA SER A 124 -23.99 33.42 10.98
C SER A 124 -24.23 32.18 10.12
N VAL A 125 -25.49 31.88 9.77
CA VAL A 125 -25.83 30.77 8.86
C VAL A 125 -25.15 30.96 7.50
N TRP A 126 -25.24 32.16 6.92
CA TRP A 126 -24.67 32.43 5.62
C TRP A 126 -23.13 32.29 5.61
N LEU A 127 -22.46 32.76 6.66
CA LEU A 127 -21.01 32.62 6.80
C LEU A 127 -20.57 31.16 6.88
N VAL A 128 -21.24 30.36 7.70
CA VAL A 128 -20.93 28.93 7.85
C VAL A 128 -21.20 28.16 6.55
N LEU A 129 -22.29 28.47 5.85
CA LEU A 129 -22.57 27.85 4.53
C LEU A 129 -21.51 28.22 3.49
N ARG A 130 -21.05 29.47 3.47
CA ARG A 130 -19.98 29.90 2.55
C ARG A 130 -18.68 29.14 2.83
N GLU A 131 -18.32 29.00 4.10
CA GLU A 131 -17.15 28.21 4.52
C GLU A 131 -17.31 26.74 4.14
N ALA A 132 -18.46 26.14 4.45
CA ALA A 132 -18.80 24.76 4.11
C ALA A 132 -18.63 24.45 2.61
N VAL A 133 -19.16 25.31 1.74
CA VAL A 133 -19.03 25.17 0.27
C VAL A 133 -17.57 25.30 -0.16
N GLY A 134 -16.83 26.26 0.40
CA GLY A 134 -15.41 26.46 0.10
C GLY A 134 -14.56 25.26 0.52
N SER A 135 -14.72 24.78 1.75
CA SER A 135 -14.07 23.59 2.28
C SER A 135 -14.39 22.37 1.44
N GLY A 136 -15.66 22.20 1.06
CA GLY A 136 -16.06 21.04 0.27
C GLY A 136 -15.47 20.99 -1.13
N ALA A 137 -15.45 22.13 -1.83
CA ALA A 137 -14.78 22.23 -3.12
C ALA A 137 -13.26 21.96 -3.00
N ALA A 138 -12.63 22.46 -1.94
CA ALA A 138 -11.20 22.26 -1.70
C ALA A 138 -10.86 20.78 -1.43
N GLN A 139 -11.64 20.10 -0.57
CA GLN A 139 -11.46 18.67 -0.31
C GLN A 139 -11.66 17.83 -1.56
N HIS A 140 -12.73 18.09 -2.33
CA HIS A 140 -13.02 17.33 -3.54
C HIS A 140 -11.91 17.47 -4.59
N LEU A 141 -11.44 18.70 -4.84
CA LEU A 141 -10.33 18.94 -5.76
C LEU A 141 -9.04 18.25 -5.29
N ALA A 142 -8.73 18.33 -4.01
CA ALA A 142 -7.54 17.69 -3.45
C ALA A 142 -7.62 16.16 -3.54
N ALA A 143 -8.78 15.56 -3.23
CA ALA A 143 -8.99 14.12 -3.35
C ALA A 143 -8.93 13.63 -4.81
N ALA A 144 -9.47 14.41 -5.75
CA ALA A 144 -9.35 14.10 -7.18
C ALA A 144 -7.88 14.10 -7.64
N LYS A 145 -7.09 15.09 -7.22
CA LYS A 145 -5.64 15.14 -7.53
C LYS A 145 -4.83 14.04 -6.84
N ALA A 146 -5.17 13.69 -5.61
CA ALA A 146 -4.57 12.53 -4.94
C ALA A 146 -4.87 11.22 -5.70
N ARG A 147 -6.07 11.07 -6.27
CA ARG A 147 -6.41 9.93 -7.14
C ARG A 147 -5.59 9.92 -8.42
N GLU A 148 -5.40 11.05 -9.09
CA GLU A 148 -4.53 11.13 -10.27
C GLU A 148 -3.11 10.65 -9.94
N CYS A 149 -2.56 10.99 -8.77
CA CYS A 149 -1.27 10.46 -8.32
C CYS A 149 -1.29 8.95 -8.08
N LEU A 150 -2.36 8.41 -7.50
CA LEU A 150 -2.52 6.95 -7.32
C LEU A 150 -2.62 6.22 -8.67
N ASP A 151 -3.28 6.80 -9.67
CA ASP A 151 -3.40 6.21 -10.99
C ASP A 151 -2.01 6.05 -11.65
N VAL A 152 -1.12 7.04 -11.47
CA VAL A 152 0.29 6.93 -11.91
C VAL A 152 1.01 5.75 -11.25
N ILE A 153 0.81 5.55 -9.94
CA ILE A 153 1.38 4.41 -9.21
C ILE A 153 0.85 3.09 -9.77
N ARG A 154 -0.47 2.99 -10.00
CA ARG A 154 -1.11 1.78 -10.55
C ARG A 154 -0.64 1.48 -11.96
N ASP A 155 -0.49 2.49 -12.80
CA ASP A 155 -0.03 2.33 -14.18
C ASP A 155 1.45 1.93 -14.23
N GLY A 156 2.29 2.48 -13.36
CA GLY A 156 3.67 2.03 -13.19
C GLY A 156 3.72 0.56 -12.80
N LEU A 157 2.90 0.17 -11.82
CA LEU A 157 2.84 -1.19 -11.34
C LEU A 157 2.37 -2.20 -12.40
N ARG A 158 1.37 -1.85 -13.22
CA ARG A 158 0.90 -2.71 -14.32
C ARG A 158 2.04 -3.00 -15.30
N ARG A 159 2.83 -1.98 -15.66
CA ARG A 159 4.01 -2.14 -16.53
C ARG A 159 5.03 -3.09 -15.90
N ASP A 160 5.34 -2.92 -14.62
CA ASP A 160 6.32 -3.77 -13.94
C ASP A 160 5.87 -5.25 -13.84
N LEU A 161 4.57 -5.48 -13.61
CA LEU A 161 3.99 -6.81 -13.58
C LEU A 161 3.98 -7.49 -14.96
N ASP A 162 3.70 -6.74 -16.03
CA ASP A 162 3.74 -7.24 -17.41
C ASP A 162 5.18 -7.59 -17.83
N VAL A 163 6.16 -6.73 -17.52
CA VAL A 163 7.59 -7.01 -17.75
C VAL A 163 8.04 -8.28 -17.03
N GLN A 164 7.60 -8.49 -15.78
CA GLN A 164 7.90 -9.73 -15.05
C GLN A 164 7.27 -10.98 -15.68
N LYS A 165 6.11 -10.85 -16.33
CA LYS A 165 5.46 -11.96 -17.04
C LYS A 165 6.25 -12.36 -18.29
N GLU A 166 6.71 -11.37 -19.06
CA GLU A 166 7.56 -11.61 -20.24
C GLU A 166 8.88 -12.28 -19.86
N LEU A 167 9.58 -11.79 -18.82
CA LEU A 167 10.86 -12.34 -18.35
C LEU A 167 10.81 -13.78 -17.82
N VAL A 168 9.62 -14.27 -17.43
CA VAL A 168 9.43 -15.66 -16.94
C VAL A 168 9.02 -16.60 -18.09
N SER A 169 8.64 -16.07 -19.25
CA SER A 169 8.16 -16.83 -20.40
C SER A 169 9.22 -17.14 -21.48
N VAL A 170 10.43 -16.61 -21.31
CA VAL A 170 11.63 -16.87 -22.14
C VAL A 170 12.53 -17.89 -21.45
#